data_AF-A0A7D8B869-F1
#
_entry.id   AF-A0A7D8B869-F1
#
_cell.length_a   1.000
_cell.length_b   1.000
_cell.length_c   1.000
_cell.angle_alpha   90.00
_cell.angle_beta   90.00
_cell.angle_gamma   90.00
#
_symmetry.space_group_name_H-M   'P 1'
#
loop_
_entity.id
_entity.type
_entity.pdbx_description
1 polymer ?
#
loop_
_entity_poly.entity_id
_entity_poly.type
_entity_poly.pdbx_seq_one_letter_code
_entity_poly.pdbx_strand_id
1 'polypeptide(L)'
;MQNAKDTFYEVLRNRIAALNPGRTTVVRGITRPAILVEENELPTEFHLPDCFRVRWLQMSADANGCMPLMMLPCAIEYETPGTSANGGMDRGRTLAALDGELLAVLNQWPQSAQKNNYTPLSNGQPAAPMAANIWWGEPAFGAIEVKQDRLARTVTVVVMSYQEAGEL
;
A
#
# COMPACT_ATOMS: atom_id res chain seq x y z
N MET A 1 -15.38 -4.57 -2.51
CA MET A 1 -13.92 -4.66 -2.27
C MET A 1 -13.30 -3.50 -1.47
N GLN A 2 -14.01 -2.43 -1.09
CA GLN A 2 -13.39 -1.35 -0.30
C GLN A 2 -12.82 -1.84 1.03
N ASN A 3 -13.57 -2.68 1.76
CA ASN A 3 -13.09 -3.33 2.98
C ASN A 3 -11.76 -4.08 2.81
N ALA A 4 -11.56 -4.75 1.67
CA ALA A 4 -10.31 -5.44 1.38
C ALA A 4 -9.15 -4.46 1.12
N LYS A 5 -9.41 -3.36 0.38
CA LYS A 5 -8.44 -2.28 0.16
C LYS A 5 -7.98 -1.66 1.47
N ASP A 6 -8.94 -1.28 2.31
CA ASP A 6 -8.68 -0.63 3.59
C ASP A 6 -7.96 -1.57 4.55
N THR A 7 -8.36 -2.84 4.61
CA THR A 7 -7.65 -3.87 5.40
C THR A 7 -6.20 -4.00 4.94
N PHE A 8 -5.95 -4.09 3.63
CA PHE A 8 -4.60 -4.22 3.10
C PHE A 8 -3.75 -2.98 3.42
N TYR A 9 -4.28 -1.79 3.20
CA TYR A 9 -3.61 -0.54 3.54
C TYR A 9 -3.26 -0.44 5.03
N GLU A 10 -4.20 -0.75 5.93
CA GLU A 10 -3.97 -0.73 7.37
C GLU A 10 -2.86 -1.70 7.78
N VAL A 11 -2.85 -2.91 7.20
CA VAL A 11 -1.79 -3.89 7.43
C VAL A 11 -0.43 -3.35 7.00
N LEU A 12 -0.30 -2.84 5.76
CA LEU A 12 0.95 -2.28 5.26
C LEU A 12 1.42 -1.11 6.12
N ARG A 13 0.52 -0.18 6.44
CA ARG A 13 0.82 1.00 7.26
C ARG A 13 1.37 0.61 8.63
N ASN A 14 0.73 -0.36 9.29
CA ASN A 14 1.16 -0.81 10.61
C ASN A 14 2.50 -1.55 10.55
N ARG A 15 2.73 -2.36 9.50
CA ARG A 15 4.01 -3.04 9.28
C ARG A 15 5.15 -2.07 8.98
N ILE A 16 4.92 -1.05 8.16
CA ILE A 16 5.91 0.01 7.89
C ILE A 16 6.25 0.73 9.19
N ALA A 17 5.25 1.14 9.97
CA ALA A 17 5.46 1.81 11.25
C ALA A 17 6.25 0.94 12.24
N ALA A 18 6.03 -0.37 12.24
CA ALA A 18 6.76 -1.31 13.09
C ALA A 18 8.19 -1.56 12.61
N LEU A 19 8.41 -1.70 11.29
CA LEU A 19 9.71 -1.97 10.69
C LEU A 19 10.63 -0.74 10.72
N ASN A 20 10.08 0.43 10.40
CA ASN A 20 10.79 1.70 10.35
C ASN A 20 9.91 2.82 10.93
N PRO A 21 9.93 3.05 12.26
CA PRO A 21 9.18 4.12 12.89
C PRO A 21 9.56 5.53 12.40
N GLY A 22 10.75 5.68 11.81
CA GLY A 22 11.21 6.93 11.19
C GLY A 22 10.62 7.18 9.80
N ARG A 23 10.04 6.17 9.13
CA ARG A 23 9.36 6.31 7.83
C ARG A 23 8.04 7.03 8.01
N THR A 24 8.11 8.34 8.06
CA THR A 24 6.94 9.21 8.24
C THR A 24 6.87 10.29 7.17
N THR A 25 5.67 10.80 6.94
CA THR A 25 5.40 11.92 6.05
C THR A 25 4.34 12.82 6.65
N VAL A 26 4.31 14.07 6.22
CA VAL A 26 3.31 15.05 6.66
C VAL A 26 2.26 15.20 5.55
N VAL A 27 1.03 14.80 5.86
CA VAL A 27 -0.12 14.96 4.96
C VAL A 27 -1.16 15.80 5.68
N ARG A 28 -1.55 16.93 5.07
CA ARG A 28 -2.53 17.89 5.62
C ARG A 28 -2.21 18.31 7.08
N GLY A 29 -0.93 18.52 7.36
CA GLY A 29 -0.45 18.95 8.68
C GLY A 29 -0.34 17.84 9.73
N ILE A 30 -0.65 16.59 9.40
CA ILE A 30 -0.56 15.44 10.32
C ILE A 30 0.61 14.56 9.91
N THR A 31 1.46 14.21 10.88
CA THR A 31 2.54 13.24 10.68
C THR A 31 1.97 11.83 10.79
N ARG A 32 2.18 11.00 9.77
CA ARG A 32 1.75 9.61 9.73
C ARG A 32 2.82 8.75 9.05
N PRO A 33 2.77 7.40 9.15
CA PRO A 33 3.67 6.54 8.39
C PRO A 33 3.67 6.91 6.90
N ALA A 34 4.83 6.83 6.23
CA ALA A 34 4.98 7.30 4.85
C ALA A 34 4.39 6.32 3.82
N ILE A 35 3.11 6.05 3.96
CA ILE A 35 2.28 5.33 3.00
C ILE A 35 0.94 6.08 2.85
N LEU A 36 0.40 6.11 1.64
CA LEU A 36 -0.89 6.73 1.34
C LEU A 36 -1.61 5.94 0.26
N VAL A 37 -2.94 6.05 0.23
CA VAL A 37 -3.76 5.53 -0.87
C VAL A 37 -4.15 6.71 -1.73
N GLU A 38 -3.86 6.63 -3.03
CA GLU A 38 -4.13 7.69 -4.00
C GLU A 38 -5.60 8.14 -3.97
N GLU A 39 -6.54 7.20 -3.91
CA GLU A 39 -7.99 7.49 -3.94
C GLU A 39 -8.48 8.27 -2.71
N ASN A 40 -7.71 8.28 -1.62
CA ASN A 40 -8.03 9.00 -0.38
C ASN A 40 -7.44 10.43 -0.35
N GLU A 41 -6.56 10.73 -1.31
CA GLU A 41 -5.87 12.01 -1.37
C GLU A 41 -6.46 12.96 -2.40
N LEU A 42 -6.17 14.25 -2.25
CA LEU A 42 -6.54 15.23 -3.25
C LEU A 42 -5.80 14.91 -4.56
N PRO A 43 -6.48 14.90 -5.71
CA PRO A 43 -5.83 14.64 -6.99
C PRO A 43 -4.63 15.58 -7.19
N THR A 44 -3.44 14.98 -7.25
CA THR A 44 -2.18 15.70 -7.41
C THR A 44 -1.21 14.87 -8.22
N GLU A 45 -0.51 15.55 -9.13
CA GLU A 45 0.63 15.01 -9.85
C GLU A 45 1.90 14.99 -8.97
N PHE A 46 1.88 15.70 -7.84
CA PHE A 46 3.01 15.75 -6.93
C PHE A 46 3.15 14.47 -6.13
N HIS A 47 4.32 13.84 -6.23
CA HIS A 47 4.69 12.68 -5.45
C HIS A 47 5.50 13.08 -4.23
N LEU A 48 5.03 12.65 -3.05
CA LEU A 48 5.79 12.82 -1.82
C LEU A 48 7.05 11.94 -1.90
N PRO A 49 8.25 12.53 -1.79
CA PRO A 49 9.47 11.75 -1.79
C PRO A 49 9.50 10.82 -0.58
N ASP A 50 10.14 9.67 -0.75
CA ASP A 50 10.37 8.67 0.29
C ASP A 50 9.07 8.15 0.95
N CYS A 51 7.96 8.19 0.20
CA CYS A 51 6.63 7.75 0.60
C CYS A 51 6.06 6.74 -0.40
N PHE A 52 5.42 5.69 0.11
CA PHE A 52 4.74 4.66 -0.68
C PHE A 52 3.32 5.11 -1.06
N ARG A 53 3.08 5.36 -2.34
CA ARG A 53 1.75 5.67 -2.90
C ARG A 53 1.10 4.39 -3.42
N VAL A 54 0.00 3.98 -2.79
CA VAL A 54 -0.81 2.83 -3.20
C VAL A 54 -1.87 3.28 -4.20
N ARG A 55 -1.86 2.68 -5.39
CA ARG A 55 -2.83 2.91 -6.46
C ARG A 55 -3.49 1.61 -6.86
N TRP A 56 -4.81 1.56 -6.79
CA TRP A 56 -5.58 0.39 -7.19
C TRP A 56 -5.75 0.37 -8.72
N LEU A 57 -5.51 -0.79 -9.32
CA LEU A 57 -5.64 -0.99 -10.77
C LEU A 57 -6.99 -1.65 -11.10
N GLN A 58 -7.12 -2.14 -12.33
CA GLN A 58 -8.35 -2.78 -12.79
C GLN A 58 -8.66 -4.05 -11.99
N MET A 59 -9.85 -4.07 -11.38
CA MET A 59 -10.38 -5.22 -10.66
C MET A 59 -10.87 -6.31 -11.61
N SER A 60 -10.73 -7.57 -11.20
CA SER A 60 -11.31 -8.74 -11.87
C SER A 60 -11.98 -9.66 -10.85
N ALA A 61 -12.90 -10.49 -11.33
CA ALA A 61 -13.64 -11.45 -10.51
C ALA A 61 -13.62 -12.83 -11.18
N ASP A 62 -13.34 -13.86 -10.39
CA ASP A 62 -13.58 -15.25 -10.75
C ASP A 62 -14.83 -15.75 -10.01
N ALA A 63 -15.88 -16.01 -10.78
CA ALA A 63 -17.19 -16.44 -10.28
C ALA A 63 -17.41 -17.96 -10.39
N ASN A 64 -16.38 -18.74 -10.73
CA ASN A 64 -16.52 -20.19 -10.92
C ASN A 64 -16.61 -20.97 -9.59
N GLY A 65 -16.41 -20.32 -8.44
CA GLY A 65 -16.52 -20.90 -7.10
C GLY A 65 -17.85 -20.63 -6.40
N CYS A 66 -18.04 -21.25 -5.22
CA CYS A 66 -19.24 -21.02 -4.37
C CYS A 66 -19.35 -19.58 -3.84
N MET A 67 -18.24 -18.84 -3.82
CA MET A 67 -18.19 -17.40 -3.58
C MET A 67 -17.30 -16.75 -4.64
N PRO A 68 -17.66 -15.57 -5.17
CA PRO A 68 -16.81 -14.86 -6.12
C PRO A 68 -15.47 -14.50 -5.49
N LEU A 69 -14.38 -14.92 -6.13
CA LEU A 69 -13.02 -14.50 -5.79
C LEU A 69 -12.73 -13.19 -6.51
N MET A 70 -12.47 -12.14 -5.75
CA MET A 70 -12.10 -10.83 -6.28
C MET A 70 -10.58 -10.70 -6.29
N MET A 71 -10.02 -10.24 -7.41
CA MET A 71 -8.60 -9.97 -7.58
C MET A 71 -8.42 -8.50 -7.93
N LEU A 72 -7.61 -7.81 -7.14
CA LEU A 72 -7.36 -6.38 -7.27
C LEU A 72 -5.85 -6.13 -7.27
N PRO A 73 -5.24 -6.00 -8.46
CA PRO A 73 -3.87 -5.55 -8.57
C PRO A 73 -3.72 -4.14 -8.01
N CYS A 74 -2.65 -3.89 -7.27
CA CYS A 74 -2.26 -2.56 -6.83
C CYS A 74 -0.82 -2.28 -7.24
N ALA A 75 -0.58 -1.02 -7.60
CA ALA A 75 0.74 -0.47 -7.82
C ALA A 75 1.14 0.32 -6.57
N ILE A 76 2.33 0.06 -6.06
CA ILE A 76 2.95 0.79 -4.97
C ILE A 76 4.11 1.58 -5.59
N GLU A 77 3.91 2.88 -5.74
CA GLU A 77 4.83 3.80 -6.38
C GLU A 77 5.60 4.56 -5.30
N TYR A 78 6.91 4.70 -5.46
CA TYR A 78 7.74 5.49 -4.57
C TYR A 78 8.93 6.05 -5.33
N GLU A 79 9.43 7.18 -4.83
CA GLU A 79 10.55 7.88 -5.43
C GLU A 79 11.38 8.60 -4.39
N THR A 80 12.66 8.82 -4.68
CA THR A 80 13.58 9.45 -3.75
C THR A 80 14.52 10.44 -4.47
N PRO A 81 14.73 11.65 -3.90
CA PRO A 81 15.78 12.57 -4.32
C PRO A 81 17.14 12.22 -3.69
N GLY A 82 17.22 11.16 -2.86
CA GLY A 82 18.36 10.90 -1.99
C GLY A 82 18.33 11.79 -0.75
N THR A 83 19.37 11.74 0.06
CA THR A 83 19.43 12.54 1.30
C THR A 83 20.01 13.93 1.04
N SER A 84 19.49 14.91 1.78
CA SER A 84 20.00 16.29 1.72
C SER A 84 21.46 16.39 2.18
N ALA A 85 21.86 15.58 3.18
CA ALA A 85 23.23 15.52 3.69
C ALA A 85 24.25 15.08 2.62
N ASN A 86 23.83 14.25 1.66
CA ASN A 86 24.67 13.78 0.56
C ASN A 86 24.40 14.49 -0.76
N GLY A 87 23.62 15.58 -0.77
CA GLY A 87 23.25 16.32 -1.98
C GLY A 87 22.60 15.44 -3.05
N GLY A 88 21.88 14.38 -2.66
CA GLY A 88 21.27 13.42 -3.60
C GLY A 88 22.24 12.50 -4.35
N MET A 89 23.52 12.44 -3.95
CA MET A 89 24.50 11.51 -4.53
C MET A 89 24.28 10.05 -4.10
N ASP A 90 23.42 9.82 -3.12
CA ASP A 90 23.07 8.51 -2.56
C ASP A 90 21.71 7.97 -3.03
N ARG A 91 21.08 8.60 -4.04
CA ARG A 91 19.76 8.19 -4.59
C ARG A 91 19.61 6.69 -4.80
N GLY A 92 20.59 6.03 -5.39
CA GLY A 92 20.55 4.58 -5.63
C GLY A 92 20.54 3.75 -4.34
N ARG A 93 21.24 4.19 -3.31
CA ARG A 93 21.26 3.56 -1.99
C ARG A 93 19.94 3.77 -1.26
N THR A 94 19.40 4.99 -1.31
CA THR A 94 18.12 5.31 -0.69
C THR A 94 16.97 4.54 -1.35
N LEU A 95 16.98 4.42 -2.69
CA LEU A 95 15.99 3.62 -3.40
C LEU A 95 16.09 2.14 -3.02
N ALA A 96 17.31 1.58 -2.95
CA ALA A 96 17.51 0.19 -2.53
C ALA A 96 17.04 -0.06 -1.07
N ALA A 97 17.17 0.94 -0.19
CA ALA A 97 16.63 0.84 1.16
C ALA A 97 15.09 0.84 1.16
N LEU A 98 14.45 1.67 0.33
CA LEU A 98 12.99 1.65 0.13
C LEU A 98 12.51 0.31 -0.45
N ASP A 99 13.26 -0.26 -1.40
CA ASP A 99 12.97 -1.58 -1.97
C ASP A 99 12.97 -2.66 -0.89
N GLY A 100 14.01 -2.69 -0.05
CA GLY A 100 14.15 -3.66 1.04
C GLY A 100 13.06 -3.49 2.10
N GLU A 101 12.73 -2.24 2.45
CA GLU A 101 11.66 -1.92 3.41
C GLU A 101 10.30 -2.44 2.92
N LEU A 102 9.95 -2.14 1.66
CA LEU A 102 8.68 -2.57 1.07
C LEU A 102 8.62 -4.10 0.90
N LEU A 103 9.71 -4.73 0.45
CA LEU A 103 9.79 -6.18 0.32
C LEU A 103 9.59 -6.87 1.66
N ALA A 104 10.25 -6.38 2.71
CA ALA A 104 10.13 -6.92 4.07
C ALA A 104 8.69 -6.82 4.59
N VAL A 105 8.02 -5.67 4.37
CA VAL A 105 6.63 -5.45 4.77
C VAL A 105 5.66 -6.39 4.03
N LEU A 106 5.83 -6.55 2.71
CA LEU A 106 4.95 -7.38 1.88
C LEU A 106 5.15 -8.89 2.11
N ASN A 107 6.37 -9.30 2.43
CA ASN A 107 6.71 -10.71 2.68
C ASN A 107 6.66 -11.11 4.15
N GLN A 108 6.34 -10.19 5.07
CA GLN A 108 6.15 -10.53 6.47
C GLN A 108 4.98 -11.53 6.61
N TRP A 109 5.24 -12.67 7.25
CA TRP A 109 4.25 -13.71 7.49
C TRP A 109 3.28 -13.31 8.61
N PRO A 110 1.96 -13.55 8.46
CA PRO A 110 1.29 -14.13 7.28
C PRO A 110 1.05 -13.12 6.15
N GLN A 111 1.05 -13.57 4.89
CA GLN A 111 0.63 -12.76 3.72
C GLN A 111 -0.90 -12.72 3.57
N SER A 112 -1.58 -12.57 4.70
CA SER A 112 -3.03 -12.55 4.81
C SER A 112 -3.45 -11.80 6.07
N ALA A 113 -4.68 -11.28 6.08
CA ALA A 113 -5.29 -10.67 7.25
C ALA A 113 -6.80 -10.89 7.26
N GLN A 114 -7.41 -10.88 8.44
CA GLN A 114 -8.87 -10.87 8.54
C GLN A 114 -9.42 -9.61 7.89
N LYS A 115 -10.35 -9.78 6.94
CA LYS A 115 -11.01 -8.65 6.29
C LYS A 115 -11.88 -7.95 7.33
N ASN A 116 -11.80 -6.63 7.40
CA ASN A 116 -12.61 -5.83 8.31
C ASN A 116 -13.58 -4.95 7.53
N ASN A 117 -14.78 -4.78 8.10
CA ASN A 117 -15.77 -3.81 7.67
C ASN A 117 -15.51 -2.46 8.35
N TYR A 118 -15.28 -1.43 7.55
CA TYR A 118 -14.94 -0.08 8.02
C TYR A 118 -16.15 0.87 8.08
N THR A 119 -17.32 0.47 7.58
CA THR A 119 -18.56 1.27 7.64
C THR A 119 -18.90 1.80 9.04
N PRO A 120 -18.74 1.03 10.15
CA PRO A 120 -19.04 1.51 11.49
C PRO A 120 -18.18 2.70 11.97
N LEU A 121 -17.01 2.93 11.36
CA LEU A 121 -16.13 4.06 11.73
C LEU A 121 -16.82 5.42 11.56
N SER A 122 -17.69 5.55 10.55
CA SER A 122 -18.45 6.78 10.31
C SER A 122 -19.38 7.16 11.48
N ASN A 123 -19.74 6.16 12.30
CA ASN A 123 -20.57 6.31 13.50
C ASN A 123 -19.75 6.23 14.80
N GLY A 124 -18.42 6.36 14.72
CA GLY A 124 -17.52 6.31 15.86
C GLY A 124 -17.33 4.92 16.49
N GLN A 125 -17.75 3.85 15.81
CA GLN A 125 -17.57 2.47 16.25
C GLN A 125 -16.32 1.86 15.61
N PRO A 126 -15.63 0.89 16.25
CA PRO A 126 -14.47 0.25 15.65
C PRO A 126 -14.82 -0.53 14.38
N ALA A 127 -13.82 -0.78 13.53
CA ALA A 127 -13.96 -1.68 12.40
C ALA A 127 -14.37 -3.08 12.89
N ALA A 128 -15.31 -3.70 12.18
CA ALA A 128 -15.88 -4.99 12.57
C ALA A 128 -15.27 -6.13 11.73
N PRO A 129 -14.84 -7.25 12.35
CA PRO A 129 -14.29 -8.37 11.59
C PRO A 129 -15.35 -9.00 10.68
N MET A 130 -14.90 -9.41 9.49
CA MET A 130 -15.70 -10.18 8.54
C MET A 130 -15.29 -11.66 8.54
N ALA A 131 -16.02 -12.49 7.81
CA ALA A 131 -15.79 -13.94 7.80
C ALA A 131 -14.60 -14.34 6.88
N ALA A 132 -14.40 -13.63 5.77
CA ALA A 132 -13.31 -13.91 4.85
C ALA A 132 -12.02 -13.20 5.27
N ASN A 133 -10.90 -13.76 4.82
CA ASN A 133 -9.60 -13.10 4.87
C ASN A 133 -9.32 -12.40 3.53
N ILE A 134 -8.44 -11.41 3.60
CA ILE A 134 -7.67 -10.97 2.43
C ILE A 134 -6.33 -11.72 2.42
N TRP A 135 -5.77 -11.91 1.23
CA TRP A 135 -4.40 -12.36 1.03
C TRP A 135 -3.80 -11.66 -0.18
N TRP A 136 -2.49 -11.73 -0.34
CA TRP A 136 -1.82 -11.12 -1.48
C TRP A 136 -0.68 -11.98 -2.00
N GLY A 137 -0.39 -11.80 -3.28
CA GLY A 137 0.67 -12.54 -3.96
C GLY A 137 2.07 -11.97 -3.74
N GLU A 138 3.02 -12.53 -4.46
CA GLU A 138 4.40 -12.06 -4.50
C GLU A 138 4.49 -10.66 -5.14
N PRO A 139 5.26 -9.73 -4.55
CA PRO A 139 5.48 -8.42 -5.17
C PRO A 139 6.41 -8.51 -6.38
N ALA A 140 6.00 -7.90 -7.49
CA ALA A 140 6.82 -7.77 -8.69
C ALA A 140 7.40 -6.35 -8.79
N PHE A 141 8.73 -6.25 -8.76
CA PHE A 141 9.45 -4.97 -8.85
C PHE A 141 9.66 -4.57 -10.31
N GLY A 142 9.21 -3.37 -10.66
CA GLY A 142 9.47 -2.76 -11.96
C GLY A 142 10.90 -2.25 -12.10
N ALA A 143 11.24 -1.81 -13.31
CA ALA A 143 12.51 -1.15 -13.59
C ALA A 143 12.69 0.14 -12.77
N ILE A 144 13.94 0.54 -12.55
CA ILE A 144 14.24 1.87 -12.01
C ILE A 144 13.92 2.90 -13.09
N GLU A 145 13.13 3.90 -12.73
CA GLU A 145 12.89 5.06 -13.56
C GLU A 145 13.76 6.23 -13.10
N VAL A 146 14.57 6.76 -14.01
CA VAL A 146 15.36 7.97 -13.75
C VAL A 146 14.51 9.17 -14.11
N LYS A 147 14.09 9.93 -13.10
CA LYS A 147 13.49 11.25 -13.26
C LYS A 147 14.57 12.32 -13.13
N GLN A 148 14.24 13.56 -13.46
CA GLN A 148 15.22 14.66 -13.51
C GLN A 148 16.01 14.80 -12.21
N ASP A 149 15.33 14.84 -11.07
CA ASP A 149 15.92 15.02 -9.74
C ASP A 149 15.76 13.79 -8.82
N ARG A 150 15.12 12.71 -9.30
CA ARG A 150 14.71 11.56 -8.48
C ARG A 150 14.95 10.22 -9.17
N LEU A 151 15.04 9.18 -8.37
CA LEU A 151 14.84 7.81 -8.85
C LEU A 151 13.49 7.32 -8.35
N ALA A 152 12.75 6.63 -9.21
CA ALA A 152 11.46 6.05 -8.89
C ALA A 152 11.44 4.55 -9.16
N ARG A 153 10.54 3.86 -8.47
CA ARG A 153 10.19 2.47 -8.74
C ARG A 153 8.71 2.24 -8.48
N THR A 154 8.15 1.32 -9.26
CA THR A 154 6.79 0.80 -9.07
C THR A 154 6.87 -0.67 -8.75
N VAL A 155 6.18 -1.09 -7.69
CA VAL A 155 6.01 -2.50 -7.32
C VAL A 155 4.55 -2.87 -7.48
N THR A 156 4.26 -3.98 -8.14
CA THR A 156 2.89 -4.47 -8.28
C THR A 156 2.66 -5.68 -7.39
N VAL A 157 1.49 -5.74 -6.76
CA VAL A 157 1.04 -6.90 -5.99
C VAL A 157 -0.45 -7.09 -6.21
N VAL A 158 -0.91 -8.33 -6.26
CA VAL A 158 -2.35 -8.63 -6.40
C VAL A 158 -2.90 -8.93 -5.02
N VAL A 159 -3.94 -8.19 -4.63
CA VAL A 159 -4.72 -8.43 -3.42
C VAL A 159 -5.95 -9.23 -3.78
N MET A 160 -6.23 -10.26 -3.01
CA MET A 160 -7.34 -11.18 -3.24
C MET A 160 -8.24 -11.24 -2.01
N SER A 161 -9.54 -11.44 -2.26
CA SER A 161 -10.54 -11.69 -1.22
C SER A 161 -11.75 -12.36 -1.82
N TYR A 162 -12.45 -13.18 -1.04
CA TYR A 162 -13.82 -13.55 -1.37
C TYR A 162 -14.76 -12.36 -1.13
N GLN A 163 -15.73 -12.19 -2.03
CA GLN A 163 -16.81 -11.21 -1.89
C GLN A 163 -17.87 -11.78 -0.92
N GLU A 164 -18.13 -11.06 0.16
CA GLU A 164 -19.15 -11.44 1.15
C GLU A 164 -20.50 -10.79 0.85
N ALA A 165 -21.59 -11.44 1.30
CA ALA A 165 -22.92 -10.86 1.22
C ALA A 165 -23.02 -9.59 2.07
N GLY A 166 -23.54 -8.50 1.49
CA GLY A 166 -23.67 -7.21 2.18
C GLY A 166 -22.45 -6.29 2.09
N GLU A 167 -21.41 -6.64 1.33
CA GLU A 167 -20.35 -5.70 0.94
C GLU A 167 -20.84 -4.77 -0.17
N LEU A 168 -21.53 -3.69 0.22
CA LEU A 168 -21.82 -2.51 -0.61
C LEU A 168 -21.54 -1.23 0.18
#